data_AF-A0A3R6N6V1-F1
#
_entry.id   AF-A0A3R6N6V1-F1
#
_cell.length_a   1.000
_cell.length_b   1.000
_cell.length_c   1.000
_cell.angle_alpha   90.00
_cell.angle_beta   90.00
_cell.angle_gamma   90.00
#
_symmetry.space_group_name_H-M   'P 1'
#
loop_
_entity.id
_entity.type
_entity.pdbx_description
1 polymer ?
#
loop_
_entity_poly.entity_id
_entity_poly.type
_entity_poly.pdbx_seq_one_letter_code
_entity_poly.pdbx_strand_id
1 'polypeptide(L)' 'MTNYEKFQKLSINQLARINVKPYVDSSDERRRMYRTTDNTILLDRKEAEKYEREWLSKTVNEDVFNDLLAR' A
#
# COMPACT_ATOMS: atom_id res chain seq x y z
N MET A 1 -1.55 -23.74 -0.59
CA MET A 1 -1.31 -22.45 0.08
C MET A 1 -1.77 -21.35 -0.84
N THR A 2 -2.88 -20.68 -0.49
CA THR A 2 -3.47 -19.61 -1.31
C THR A 2 -2.71 -18.30 -1.09
N ASN A 3 -2.90 -17.31 -1.97
CA ASN A 3 -2.31 -15.99 -1.77
C ASN A 3 -2.81 -15.33 -0.46
N TYR A 4 -4.05 -15.64 -0.06
CA TYR A 4 -4.67 -15.20 1.20
C TYR A 4 -3.83 -15.57 2.44
N GLU A 5 -3.43 -16.84 2.57
CA GLU A 5 -2.63 -17.32 3.70
C GLU A 5 -1.21 -16.73 3.72
N LYS A 6 -0.71 -16.23 2.58
CA LYS A 6 0.57 -15.53 2.49
C LYS A 6 0.44 -14.10 2.98
N PHE A 7 -0.65 -13.40 2.63
CA PHE A 7 -0.89 -12.01 3.07
C PHE A 7 -1.09 -11.90 4.58
N GLN A 8 -1.77 -12.86 5.21
CA GLN A 8 -1.93 -12.90 6.67
C GLN A 8 -0.59 -13.02 7.45
N LYS A 9 0.46 -13.52 6.80
CA LYS A 9 1.79 -13.70 7.43
C LYS A 9 2.72 -12.50 7.20
N LEU A 10 2.31 -11.50 6.43
CA LEU A 10 3.15 -10.35 6.13
C LEU A 10 3.05 -9.31 7.24
N SER A 11 4.21 -8.80 7.66
CA SER A 11 4.27 -7.64 8.55
C SER A 11 3.71 -6.38 7.86
N ILE A 12 3.25 -5.40 8.65
CA ILE A 12 2.81 -4.08 8.15
C ILE A 12 3.87 -3.44 7.24
N ASN A 13 5.16 -3.61 7.56
CA ASN A 13 6.26 -3.12 6.73
C ASN A 13 6.31 -3.78 5.34
N GLN A 14 6.02 -5.08 5.26
CA GLN A 14 5.98 -5.81 3.99
C GLN A 14 4.73 -5.45 3.19
N LEU A 15 3.58 -5.33 3.85
CA LEU A 15 2.33 -4.90 3.22
C LEU A 15 2.48 -3.51 2.61
N ALA A 16 3.05 -2.56 3.36
CA ALA A 16 3.24 -1.21 2.84
C ALA A 16 4.13 -1.17 1.59
N ARG A 17 5.21 -1.95 1.56
CA ARG A 17 6.09 -2.06 0.40
C ARG A 17 5.40 -2.63 -0.84
N ILE A 18 4.49 -3.57 -0.65
CA ILE A 18 3.75 -4.22 -1.74
C ILE A 18 2.64 -3.30 -2.24
N ASN A 19 1.99 -2.58 -1.34
CA ASN A 19 0.86 -1.71 -1.64
C ASN A 19 1.26 -0.40 -2.33
N VAL A 20 2.45 0.12 -2.03
CA VAL A 20 3.00 1.30 -2.72
C VAL A 20 3.41 0.92 -4.15
N LYS A 21 2.66 1.43 -5.13
CA LYS A 21 2.89 1.19 -6.56
C LYS A 21 3.44 2.44 -7.25
N PRO A 22 4.37 2.31 -8.21
CA PRO A 22 4.71 3.43 -9.08
C PRO A 22 3.47 3.91 -9.82
N TYR A 23 3.34 5.23 -9.92
CA TYR A 23 2.29 5.93 -10.63
C TYR A 23 2.94 6.88 -11.63
N VAL A 24 2.43 6.88 -12.85
CA VAL A 24 2.83 7.79 -13.92
C VAL A 24 1.61 8.65 -14.21
N ASP A 25 1.75 9.96 -14.01
CA ASP A 25 0.74 10.92 -14.48
C ASP A 25 0.97 11.12 -15.98
N SER A 26 -0.11 10.98 -16.75
CA SER A 26 -0.12 11.24 -18.20
C SER A 26 0.32 12.66 -18.56
N SER A 27 0.28 13.59 -17.61
CA SER A 27 0.65 15.01 -17.81
C SER A 27 2.15 15.28 -17.67
N ASP A 28 2.90 14.41 -16.97
CA ASP A 28 4.34 14.53 -16.77
C ASP A 28 4.96 13.15 -16.57
N GLU A 29 5.21 12.46 -17.69
CA GLU A 29 5.78 11.10 -17.71
C GLU A 29 7.16 11.00 -17.05
N ARG A 30 7.85 12.13 -16.84
CA ARG A 30 9.18 12.17 -16.21
C ARG A 30 9.11 12.17 -14.70
N ARG A 31 7.94 12.46 -14.12
CA ARG A 31 7.76 12.54 -12.67
C ARG A 31 7.38 11.17 -12.11
N ARG A 32 8.36 10.48 -11.51
CA ARG A 32 8.07 9.24 -10.77
C ARG A 32 7.25 9.57 -9.54
N MET A 33 6.01 9.09 -9.53
CA MET A 33 5.12 9.17 -8.39
C MET A 33 4.85 7.77 -7.84
N TYR A 34 4.29 7.72 -6.64
CA TYR A 34 3.96 6.50 -5.94
C TYR A 34 2.57 6.62 -5.36
N ARG A 35 1.71 5.64 -5.67
CA ARG A 35 0.33 5.56 -5.19
C ARG A 35 0.23 4.54 -4.06
N THR A 36 -0.40 4.94 -2.97
CA THR A 36 -0.72 4.13 -1.78
C THR A 36 -2.08 3.44 -1.94
N THR A 37 -2.48 2.61 -0.97
CA THR A 37 -3.73 1.83 -1.03
C THR A 37 -4.98 2.71 -1.09
N ASP A 38 -4.97 3.83 -0.38
CA ASP A 38 -6.05 4.81 -0.33
C ASP A 38 -6.05 5.79 -1.53
N ASN A 39 -5.21 5.54 -2.55
CA ASN A 39 -4.97 6.40 -3.71
C ASN A 39 -4.26 7.73 -3.43
N THR A 40 -3.65 7.91 -2.25
CA THR A 40 -2.74 9.05 -2.03
C THR A 40 -1.52 8.92 -2.96
N ILE A 41 -1.13 10.03 -3.60
CA ILE A 41 -0.01 10.09 -4.55
C ILE A 41 1.11 10.93 -3.95
N LEU A 42 2.30 10.34 -3.87
CA LEU A 42 3.50 10.95 -3.29
C LEU A 42 4.65 10.88 -4.28
N LEU A 43 5.57 11.85 -4.20
CA LEU A 43 6.68 11.99 -5.14
C LEU A 43 7.89 11.12 -4.76
N ASP A 44 8.02 10.76 -3.48
CA ASP A 44 9.09 9.91 -2.98
C ASP A 44 8.55 8.55 -2.51
N ARG A 45 9.29 7.49 -2.84
CA ARG A 45 8.90 6.12 -2.49
C ARG A 45 8.94 5.88 -0.98
N LYS A 46 9.95 6.40 -0.29
CA LYS A 46 10.10 6.19 1.17
C LYS A 46 9.01 6.93 1.92
N GLU A 47 8.64 8.13 1.46
CA GLU A 47 7.49 8.85 2.01
C GLU A 47 6.19 8.10 1.79
N ALA A 48 5.96 7.55 0.60
CA ALA A 48 4.80 6.69 0.32
C ALA A 48 4.77 5.44 1.20
N GLU A 49 5.90 4.76 1.38
CA GLU A 49 6.00 3.59 2.25
C GLU A 49 5.83 3.96 3.74
N LYS A 50 6.25 5.16 4.17
CA LYS A 50 6.00 5.64 5.53
C LYS A 50 4.51 5.95 5.75
N TYR A 51 3.91 6.70 4.82
CA TYR A 51 2.49 7.01 4.84
C TYR A 51 1.63 5.74 4.88
N GLU A 52 1.90 4.80 3.97
CA GLU A 52 1.18 3.53 3.88
C GLU A 52 1.32 2.71 5.16
N ARG A 53 2.49 2.71 5.81
CA ARG A 53 2.66 2.02 7.12
C ARG A 53 1.82 2.66 8.22
N GLU A 54 1.83 3.99 8.31
CA GLU A 54 1.04 4.73 9.29
C GLU A 54 -0.47 4.56 9.03
N TRP A 55 -0.87 4.54 7.77
CA TRP A 55 -2.23 4.29 7.34
C TRP A 55 -2.65 2.85 7.68
N LEU A 56 -1.86 1.85 7.30
CA LEU A 56 -2.13 0.45 7.64
C LEU A 56 -2.17 0.24 9.14
N SER A 57 -1.26 0.83 9.92
CA SER A 57 -1.30 0.68 11.39
C SER A 57 -2.50 1.35 12.06
N LYS A 58 -3.15 2.32 11.43
CA LYS A 58 -4.40 2.96 11.90
C LYS A 58 -5.66 2.28 11.36
N THR A 59 -5.61 1.77 10.13
CA THR A 59 -6.75 1.26 9.37
C THR A 59 -6.88 -0.27 9.48
N VAL A 60 -5.77 -1.00 9.67
CA VAL A 60 -5.76 -2.43 9.97
C VAL A 60 -6.21 -2.63 11.41
N ASN A 61 -7.49 -2.33 11.65
CA ASN A 61 -8.32 -3.05 12.60
C ASN A 61 -8.61 -4.42 11.96
N GLU A 62 -8.72 -5.48 12.77
CA GLU A 62 -8.84 -6.87 12.30
C GLU A 62 -9.97 -7.04 11.25
N ASP A 63 -11.02 -6.23 11.35
CA ASP A 63 -12.16 -6.17 10.44
C ASP A 63 -11.82 -5.66 9.02
N VAL A 64 -11.00 -4.61 8.89
CA VAL A 64 -10.65 -4.03 7.57
C VAL A 64 -9.66 -4.92 6.82
N PHE A 65 -8.82 -5.66 7.56
CA PHE A 65 -7.95 -6.67 6.97
C PHE A 65 -8.76 -7.81 6.34
N ASN A 66 -9.82 -8.27 7.02
CA ASN A 66 -10.72 -9.27 6.48
C ASN A 66 -11.49 -8.77 5.25
N ASP A 67 -11.91 -7.50 5.23
CA ASP A 67 -12.66 -6.91 4.12
C ASP A 67 -11.79 -6.64 2.87
N LEU A 68 -10.53 -6.23 3.07
CA LEU A 68 -9.53 -6.09 2.00
C LEU A 68 -9.13 -7.43 1.36
N LEU A 69 -9.24 -8.54 2.13
CA LEU A 69 -8.91 -9.88 1.66
C LEU A 69 -10.09 -10.64 1.05
N ALA A 70 -11.32 -10.16 1.23
CA ALA A 70 -12.55 -10.76 0.69
C ALA A 70 -12.91 -10.27 -0.72
N ARG A 71 -12.17 -9.30 -1.27
CA ARG A 71 -12.27 -8.81 -2.65
C ARG A 71 -11.22 -9.45 -3.55
#